data_AF-A0A366DG51-F1
#
_entry.id   AF-A0A366DG51-F1
#
_cell.length_a   1.000
_cell.length_b   1.000
_cell.length_c   1.000
_cell.angle_alpha   90.00
_cell.angle_beta   90.00
_cell.angle_gamma   90.00
#
_symmetry.space_group_name_H-M   'P 1'
#
loop_
_entity.id
_entity.type
_entity.pdbx_description
1 polymer ?
#
loop_
_entity_poly.entity_id
_entity_poly.type
_entity_poly.pdbx_seq_one_letter_code
_entity_poly.pdbx_strand_id
1 'polypeptide(L)'
;MTDFPLGIGVVHADAHTENVVWNGNVYVLIDWDQSCIGPRELDLIGGLPDHFQRPEPERRGFLGAYGYDMLSWPGWRLLRDIAELHSIASYIRLAPHKPAAAEQLEVRVRSLRVGDRRTLWRAAS
;
A
#
# COMPACT_ATOMS: atom_id res chain seq x y z
N MET A 1 -8.69 -14.71 -14.68
CA MET A 1 -7.44 -14.92 -13.92
C MET A 1 -6.54 -13.73 -14.27
N THR A 2 -6.11 -12.96 -13.28
CA THR A 2 -5.22 -11.80 -13.54
C THR A 2 -3.84 -12.36 -13.89
N ASP A 3 -3.30 -11.98 -15.04
CA ASP A 3 -1.90 -12.29 -15.40
C ASP A 3 -1.00 -11.28 -14.68
N PHE A 4 0.04 -11.78 -14.00
CA PHE A 4 0.99 -11.00 -13.20
C PHE A 4 2.31 -10.89 -13.98
N PRO A 5 2.61 -9.76 -14.66
CA PRO A 5 3.72 -9.64 -15.59
C PRO A 5 5.11 -9.84 -14.97
N LEU A 6 5.27 -9.54 -13.68
CA LEU A 6 6.50 -9.82 -12.94
C LEU A 6 6.54 -11.27 -12.45
N GLY A 7 5.49 -12.05 -12.60
CA GLY A 7 5.44 -13.44 -12.16
C GLY A 7 5.54 -13.61 -10.64
N ILE A 8 5.77 -14.85 -10.22
CA ILE A 8 5.75 -15.26 -8.81
C ILE A 8 7.17 -15.30 -8.25
N GLY A 9 7.36 -14.76 -7.03
CA GLY A 9 8.65 -14.77 -6.32
C GLY A 9 8.49 -14.41 -4.84
N VAL A 10 9.62 -14.22 -4.16
CA VAL A 10 9.62 -13.71 -2.78
C VAL A 10 9.12 -12.27 -2.80
N VAL A 11 8.15 -11.98 -1.93
CA VAL A 11 7.60 -10.65 -1.69
C VAL A 11 7.63 -10.34 -0.21
N HIS A 12 7.87 -9.07 0.11
CA HIS A 12 7.77 -8.56 1.47
C HIS A 12 6.32 -8.48 1.94
N ALA A 13 5.39 -8.17 1.02
CA ALA A 13 3.95 -7.98 1.23
C ALA A 13 3.56 -6.85 2.19
N ASP A 14 4.53 -6.09 2.71
CA ASP A 14 4.35 -4.87 3.51
C ASP A 14 5.47 -3.86 3.24
N ALA A 15 5.86 -3.73 1.97
CA ALA A 15 6.94 -2.85 1.54
C ALA A 15 6.47 -1.38 1.52
N HIS A 16 6.64 -0.67 2.64
CA HIS A 16 6.44 0.78 2.74
C HIS A 16 7.67 1.47 3.34
N THR A 17 7.72 2.80 3.25
CA THR A 17 8.93 3.57 3.61
C THR A 17 9.32 3.41 5.08
N GLU A 18 8.38 3.12 5.99
CA GLU A 18 8.69 2.92 7.42
C GLU A 18 9.47 1.62 7.66
N ASN A 19 9.33 0.64 6.75
CA ASN A 19 10.08 -0.61 6.75
C ASN A 19 11.42 -0.51 5.99
N VAL A 20 11.81 0.68 5.53
CA VAL A 20 13.11 0.94 4.88
C VAL A 20 14.02 1.70 5.85
N VAL A 21 15.09 1.05 6.29
CA VAL A 21 16.03 1.61 7.29
C VAL A 21 17.42 1.80 6.71
N TRP A 22 18.03 2.95 6.98
CA TRP A 22 19.45 3.18 6.67
C TRP A 22 20.33 2.53 7.74
N ASN A 23 21.20 1.59 7.35
CA ASN A 23 22.09 0.91 8.30
C ASN A 23 23.48 1.54 8.43
N GLY A 24 23.73 2.69 7.81
CA GLY A 24 25.05 3.34 7.74
C GLY A 24 25.80 3.11 6.42
N ASN A 25 25.39 2.15 5.59
CA ASN A 25 26.01 1.85 4.30
C ASN A 25 24.99 1.62 3.17
N VAL A 26 23.90 0.92 3.45
CA VAL A 26 22.82 0.64 2.50
C VAL A 26 21.46 0.78 3.19
N TYR A 27 20.44 1.00 2.38
CA TYR A 27 19.07 0.81 2.83
C TYR A 27 18.75 -0.67 2.90
N VAL A 28 18.15 -1.11 4.01
CA VAL A 28 17.69 -2.47 4.25
C VAL A 28 16.20 -2.49 4.53
N LEU A 29 15.53 -3.57 4.14
CA LEU A 29 14.14 -3.83 4.50
C LEU A 29 14.07 -4.59 5.83
N ILE A 30 13.16 -4.15 6.70
CA ILE A 30 12.84 -4.76 8.00
C ILE A 30 11.39 -5.22 8.02
N ASP A 31 10.98 -5.95 9.07
CA ASP A 31 9.59 -6.39 9.28
C ASP A 31 9.08 -7.40 8.22
N TRP A 32 9.73 -8.56 8.18
CA TRP A 32 9.44 -9.63 7.21
C TRP A 32 8.28 -10.56 7.63
N ASP A 33 7.49 -10.19 8.64
CA ASP A 33 6.43 -11.06 9.20
C ASP A 33 5.30 -11.37 8.21
N GLN A 34 5.10 -10.51 7.20
CA GLN A 34 4.12 -10.71 6.12
C GLN A 34 4.71 -11.35 4.86
N SER A 35 6.01 -11.63 4.84
CA SER A 35 6.68 -12.09 3.64
C SER A 35 6.16 -13.44 3.15
N CYS A 36 6.06 -13.60 1.83
CA CYS A 36 5.55 -14.83 1.24
C CYS A 36 6.07 -15.04 -0.19
N ILE A 37 5.66 -16.16 -0.80
CA ILE A 37 5.83 -16.40 -2.23
C ILE A 37 4.55 -15.97 -2.94
N GLY A 38 4.64 -14.94 -3.78
CA GLY A 38 3.48 -14.33 -4.44
C GLY A 38 3.84 -13.47 -5.65
N PRO A 39 2.85 -12.80 -6.25
CA PRO A 39 3.08 -11.88 -7.36
C PRO A 39 3.93 -10.70 -6.93
N ARG A 40 5.04 -10.46 -7.65
CA ARG A 40 6.02 -9.42 -7.26
C ARG A 40 5.45 -7.99 -7.29
N GLU A 41 4.35 -7.77 -8.01
CA GLU A 41 3.60 -6.52 -8.03
C GLU A 41 3.06 -6.12 -6.66
N LEU A 42 2.90 -7.06 -5.73
CA LEU A 42 2.45 -6.77 -4.36
C LEU A 42 3.36 -5.78 -3.64
N ASP A 43 4.69 -5.85 -3.84
CA ASP A 43 5.62 -4.95 -3.16
C ASP A 43 5.67 -3.54 -3.77
N LEU A 44 5.10 -3.35 -4.97
CA LEU A 44 5.05 -2.04 -5.61
C LEU A 44 3.83 -1.24 -5.15
N ILE A 45 2.84 -1.89 -4.51
CA ILE A 45 1.59 -1.22 -4.17
C ILE A 45 1.75 -0.20 -3.04
N GLY A 46 2.71 -0.35 -2.12
CA GLY A 46 2.77 0.45 -0.89
C GLY A 46 2.77 1.98 -1.06
N GLY A 47 3.19 2.49 -2.22
CA GLY A 47 3.21 3.92 -2.55
C GLY A 47 2.19 4.39 -3.58
N LEU A 48 1.31 3.51 -4.07
CA LEU A 48 0.42 3.78 -5.19
C LEU A 48 -1.05 4.06 -4.85
N PRO A 49 -1.66 3.58 -3.74
CA PRO A 49 -3.09 3.78 -3.54
C PRO A 49 -3.51 5.23 -3.37
N ASP A 50 -4.74 5.50 -3.80
CA ASP A 50 -5.26 6.86 -4.04
C ASP A 50 -5.38 7.64 -2.71
N HIS A 51 -5.60 6.89 -1.62
CA HIS A 51 -5.93 7.44 -0.31
C HIS A 51 -4.73 7.82 0.57
N PHE A 52 -3.49 7.44 0.23
CA PHE A 52 -2.31 7.57 1.12
C PHE A 52 -1.39 8.78 0.83
N GLN A 53 -1.80 9.71 -0.04
CA GLN A 53 -1.06 10.95 -0.38
C GLN A 53 0.43 10.76 -0.71
N ARG A 54 0.76 10.09 -1.81
CA ARG A 54 2.08 10.27 -2.44
C ARG A 54 1.99 11.23 -3.63
N PRO A 55 2.81 12.29 -3.69
CA PRO A 55 2.90 13.14 -4.86
C PRO A 55 3.19 12.33 -6.13
N GLU A 56 2.50 12.64 -7.22
CA GLU A 56 2.70 11.99 -8.53
C GLU A 56 4.18 11.90 -8.98
N PRO A 57 5.03 12.92 -8.78
CA PRO A 57 6.46 12.81 -9.09
C PRO A 57 7.18 11.70 -8.32
N GLU A 58 6.86 11.49 -7.04
CA GLU A 58 7.47 10.44 -6.22
C GLU A 58 7.01 9.05 -6.67
N ARG A 59 5.72 8.90 -6.99
CA ARG A 59 5.17 7.66 -7.55
C ARG A 59 5.90 7.27 -8.84
N ARG A 60 6.04 8.22 -9.77
CA ARG A 60 6.78 7.99 -11.03
C ARG A 60 8.26 7.73 -10.81
N GLY A 61 8.89 8.44 -9.87
CA GLY A 61 10.29 8.22 -9.51
C GLY A 61 10.53 6.80 -9.00
N PHE A 62 9.66 6.30 -8.12
CA PHE A 62 9.71 4.93 -7.61
C PHE A 62 9.56 3.89 -8.72
N LEU A 63 8.54 4.00 -9.58
CA LEU A 63 8.31 3.07 -10.70
C LEU A 63 9.47 3.11 -11.72
N GLY A 64 10.01 4.30 -11.98
CA GLY A 64 11.18 4.48 -12.83
C GLY A 64 12.43 3.81 -12.26
N ALA A 65 12.68 3.96 -10.96
CA ALA A 65 13.79 3.30 -10.28
C ALA A 65 13.64 1.77 -10.23
N TYR A 66 12.41 1.27 -10.09
CA TYR A 66 12.10 -0.15 -10.13
C TYR A 66 12.28 -0.74 -11.54
N GLY A 67 12.06 0.07 -12.59
CA GLY A 67 12.17 -0.36 -13.99
C GLY A 67 10.90 -1.02 -14.55
N TYR A 68 9.77 -0.91 -13.84
CA TYR A 68 8.48 -1.43 -14.28
C TYR A 68 7.37 -0.42 -13.96
N ASP A 69 6.66 0.03 -14.99
CA ASP A 69 5.49 0.88 -14.83
C ASP A 69 4.24 0.07 -14.49
N MET A 70 4.03 -0.14 -13.19
CA MET A 70 2.86 -0.84 -12.67
C MET A 70 1.53 -0.17 -13.08
N LEU A 71 1.50 1.15 -13.30
CA LEU A 71 0.27 1.86 -13.65
C LEU A 71 -0.22 1.54 -15.06
N SER A 72 0.66 1.07 -15.93
CA SER A 72 0.33 0.61 -17.27
C SER A 72 -0.40 -0.75 -17.30
N TRP A 73 -0.27 -1.56 -16.23
CA TRP A 73 -0.85 -2.89 -16.16
C TRP A 73 -2.24 -2.87 -15.50
N PRO A 74 -3.35 -3.17 -16.21
CA PRO A 74 -4.70 -2.98 -15.68
C PRO A 74 -5.00 -3.69 -14.33
N GLY A 75 -4.27 -4.76 -14.01
CA GLY A 75 -4.40 -5.49 -12.76
C GLY A 75 -3.97 -4.70 -11.51
N TRP A 76 -3.22 -3.61 -11.65
CA TRP A 76 -2.78 -2.81 -10.51
C TRP A 76 -3.94 -2.25 -9.69
N ARG A 77 -5.07 -1.94 -10.34
CA ARG A 77 -6.28 -1.42 -9.67
C ARG A 77 -6.87 -2.42 -8.69
N LEU A 78 -6.80 -3.71 -9.01
CA LEU A 78 -7.23 -4.78 -8.10
C LEU A 78 -6.33 -4.84 -6.88
N LEU A 79 -5.00 -4.78 -7.08
CA LEU A 79 -4.06 -4.78 -5.95
C LEU A 79 -4.21 -3.52 -5.09
N ARG A 80 -4.48 -2.37 -5.70
CA ARG A 80 -4.81 -1.12 -5.00
C ARG A 80 -6.03 -1.32 -4.09
N ASP A 81 -7.13 -1.83 -4.64
CA ASP A 81 -8.37 -2.02 -3.88
C ASP A 81 -8.17 -3.02 -2.73
N ILE A 82 -7.38 -4.08 -2.93
CA ILE A 82 -7.00 -5.04 -1.88
C ILE A 82 -6.17 -4.36 -0.79
N ALA A 83 -5.14 -3.58 -1.14
CA ALA A 83 -4.28 -2.90 -0.18
C ALA A 83 -5.05 -1.85 0.66
N GLU A 84 -5.91 -1.07 0.00
CA GLU A 84 -6.77 -0.09 0.68
C GLU A 84 -7.74 -0.77 1.65
N LEU A 85 -8.38 -1.88 1.23
CA LEU A 85 -9.25 -2.66 2.10
C LEU A 85 -8.48 -3.31 3.26
N HIS A 86 -7.29 -3.87 3.00
CA HIS A 86 -6.44 -4.46 4.04
C HIS A 86 -6.10 -3.43 5.11
N SER A 87 -5.78 -2.20 4.72
CA SER A 87 -5.42 -1.12 5.64
C SER A 87 -6.52 -0.78 6.67
N ILE A 88 -7.78 -1.10 6.37
CA ILE A 88 -8.91 -0.86 7.29
C ILE A 88 -8.84 -1.80 8.49
N ALA A 89 -8.27 -3.00 8.36
CA ALA A 89 -8.22 -4.00 9.42
C ALA A 89 -7.50 -3.50 10.68
N SER A 90 -6.41 -2.73 10.53
CA SER A 90 -5.71 -2.13 11.67
C SER A 90 -6.57 -1.09 12.39
N TYR A 91 -7.36 -0.30 11.66
CA TYR A 91 -8.27 0.69 12.21
C TYR A 91 -9.46 0.06 12.93
N ILE A 92 -9.98 -1.06 12.42
CA ILE A 92 -11.01 -1.86 13.14
C ILE A 92 -10.49 -2.28 14.51
N ARG A 93 -9.25 -2.77 14.59
CA ARG A 93 -8.64 -3.19 15.87
C ARG A 93 -8.42 -2.01 16.83
N LEU A 94 -8.05 -0.84 16.32
CA LEU A 94 -7.72 0.34 17.14
C LEU A 94 -8.94 1.15 17.57
N ALA A 95 -10.01 1.15 16.78
CA ALA A 95 -11.19 2.00 16.99
C ALA A 95 -11.81 1.92 18.40
N PRO A 96 -11.90 0.74 19.07
CA PRO A 96 -12.45 0.66 20.42
C PRO A 96 -11.65 1.44 21.48
N HIS A 97 -10.38 1.71 21.23
CA HIS A 97 -9.46 2.30 22.21
C HIS A 97 -8.88 3.65 21.76
N LYS A 98 -9.10 4.06 20.51
CA LYS A 98 -8.53 5.29 19.94
C LYS A 98 -9.58 6.04 19.12
N PRO A 99 -10.17 7.14 19.64
CA PRO A 99 -11.19 7.92 18.94
C PRO A 99 -10.77 8.39 17.54
N ALA A 100 -9.53 8.84 17.37
CA ALA A 100 -9.00 9.24 16.06
C ALA A 100 -8.98 8.08 15.04
N ALA A 101 -8.76 6.84 15.51
CA ALA A 101 -8.84 5.65 14.66
C ALA A 101 -10.29 5.30 14.30
N ALA A 102 -11.24 5.49 15.22
CA ALA A 102 -12.66 5.32 14.93
C ALA A 102 -13.17 6.31 13.88
N GLU A 103 -12.77 7.59 13.98
CA GLU A 103 -13.10 8.62 13.00
C GLU A 103 -12.54 8.27 11.61
N GLN A 104 -11.25 7.92 11.54
CA GLN A 104 -10.64 7.52 10.27
C GLN A 104 -11.26 6.23 9.74
N LEU A 105 -11.60 5.25 10.59
CA LEU A 105 -12.29 4.03 10.16
C LEU A 105 -13.59 4.36 9.41
N GLU A 106 -14.40 5.29 9.92
CA GLU A 106 -15.63 5.73 9.28
C GLU A 106 -15.37 6.37 7.91
N VAL A 107 -14.38 7.28 7.84
CA VAL A 107 -13.98 7.93 6.58
C VAL A 107 -13.55 6.90 5.54
N ARG A 108 -12.71 5.92 5.93
CA ARG A 108 -12.20 4.87 5.05
C ARG A 108 -13.31 3.98 4.50
N VAL A 109 -14.16 3.47 5.40
CA VAL A 109 -15.28 2.60 5.01
C VAL A 109 -16.25 3.35 4.10
N ARG A 110 -16.57 4.60 4.43
CA ARG A 110 -17.47 5.42 3.62
C ARG A 110 -16.89 5.68 2.24
N SER A 111 -15.63 6.10 2.12
CA SER A 111 -15.02 6.44 0.83
C SER A 111 -14.95 5.22 -0.10
N LEU A 112 -14.60 4.04 0.43
CA LEU A 112 -14.63 2.80 -0.36
C LEU A 112 -16.04 2.42 -0.82
N ARG A 113 -17.04 2.50 0.07
CA ARG A 113 -18.43 2.12 -0.25
C ARG A 113 -19.05 2.99 -1.34
N VAL A 114 -18.75 4.29 -1.34
CA VAL A 114 -19.27 5.23 -2.35
C VAL A 114 -18.35 5.36 -3.57
N GLY A 115 -17.20 4.70 -3.56
CA GLY A 115 -16.19 4.77 -4.63
C GLY A 115 -15.50 6.12 -4.75
N ASP A 116 -15.47 6.94 -3.69
CA ASP A 116 -14.83 8.24 -3.71
C ASP A 116 -13.31 8.11 -3.55
N ARG A 117 -12.58 8.20 -4.67
CA ARG A 117 -11.11 8.13 -4.72
C ARG A 117 -10.42 9.47 -4.45
N ARG A 118 -11.17 10.56 -4.21
CA ARG A 118 -10.61 11.89 -3.92
C ARG A 118 -10.44 12.14 -2.42
N THR A 119 -11.19 11.40 -1.59
CA THR A 119 -11.00 11.44 -0.14
C THR A 119 -9.59 11.00 0.21
N LEU A 120 -8.94 11.67 1.15
CA LEU A 120 -7.60 11.33 1.61
C LEU A 120 -7.69 10.75 3.01
N TRP A 121 -7.00 9.64 3.24
CA TRP A 121 -6.94 9.00 4.55
C TRP A 121 -5.75 9.52 5.32
N ARG A 122 -5.94 9.71 6.63
CA ARG A 122 -4.88 10.16 7.52
C ARG A 122 -4.50 9.04 8.47
N ALA A 123 -3.26 9.09 8.95
CA ALA A 123 -2.86 8.29 10.09
C ALA A 123 -3.64 8.75 11.32
N ALA A 124 -4.16 7.81 12.12
CA ALA A 124 -4.67 8.12 13.44
C ALA A 124 -3.48 8.25 14.40
N SER A 125 -2.94 9.45 14.52
CA SER A 125 -1.93 9.82 15.52
C SER A 125 -2.49 9.78 16.94
#